data_AF-A0AAE0B7Q5-F1
#
_entry.id   AF-A0AAE0B7Q5-F1
#
_cell.length_a   1.000
_cell.length_b   1.000
_cell.length_c   1.000
_cell.angle_alpha   90.00
_cell.angle_beta   90.00
_cell.angle_gamma   90.00
#
_symmetry.space_group_name_H-M   'P 1'
#
loop_
_entity.id
_entity.type
_entity.pdbx_description
1 polymer ?
#
loop_
_entity_poly.entity_id
_entity_poly.type
_entity_poly.pdbx_seq_one_letter_code
_entity_poly.pdbx_strand_id
1 'polypeptide(L)'
;MEKEREHLVYLARLAEQAERYDEMVEAMKKVAKLDVELTVEERNLVSVGYKNVIGARRASWRILSSIEQKEESKGNEQNVKRIKDYRQRVEDELAKICNDILSVIDNHLIPSSTSGESTVFYYKMKGDYYRYLAEFKSGEDRKDAADQSLKAYEAATMTATSELPPTHPIRLGLALNFSVFYYEILNSPERACHLAKQAFDEAIAELDSLNEDSYKDSTLIMQLLRDNLTLWTSDLPEEGGEQSKGDGVHAEKLRYCSSSVPPSYIPTGADYQECNNDIEEREPESIEHLLIETYRADIYKMCFNSVDEDVISSNNKAGFSFYWKAAEENVPNRLLKRGLRWMKRSILRVITMFFKAFKGCNNDKAPACL
;
A
#
# COMPACT_ATOMS: atom_id res chain seq x y z
N MET A 1 -9.90 33.96 -7.47
CA MET A 1 -8.94 33.16 -6.69
C MET A 1 -9.66 32.26 -5.69
N GLU A 2 -10.29 32.79 -4.62
CA GLU A 2 -10.94 31.93 -3.59
C GLU A 2 -12.06 31.03 -4.14
N LYS A 3 -13.05 31.60 -4.85
CA LYS A 3 -14.13 30.81 -5.49
C LYS A 3 -13.64 29.79 -6.54
N GLU A 4 -12.50 30.08 -7.17
CA GLU A 4 -11.91 29.19 -8.17
C GLU A 4 -11.17 28.02 -7.50
N ARG A 5 -10.43 28.29 -6.43
CA ARG A 5 -9.79 27.29 -5.57
C ARG A 5 -10.82 26.33 -4.99
N GLU A 6 -11.89 26.85 -4.38
CA GLU A 6 -12.97 26.04 -3.82
C GLU A 6 -13.63 25.13 -4.86
N HIS A 7 -13.89 25.66 -6.05
CA HIS A 7 -14.46 24.89 -7.15
C HIS A 7 -13.51 23.76 -7.61
N LEU A 8 -12.20 24.03 -7.73
CA LEU A 8 -11.21 23.02 -8.11
C LEU A 8 -11.07 21.92 -7.05
N VAL A 9 -11.06 22.28 -5.76
CA VAL A 9 -11.02 21.30 -4.65
C VAL A 9 -12.28 20.46 -4.64
N TYR A 10 -13.46 21.06 -4.86
CA TYR A 10 -14.70 20.32 -4.98
C TYR A 10 -14.67 19.32 -6.15
N LEU A 11 -14.16 19.72 -7.32
CA LEU A 11 -13.97 18.80 -8.44
C LEU A 11 -12.99 17.67 -8.12
N ALA A 12 -11.90 17.95 -7.39
CA ALA A 12 -10.96 16.92 -6.98
C ALA A 12 -11.60 15.88 -6.05
N ARG A 13 -12.46 16.32 -5.10
CA ARG A 13 -13.24 15.40 -4.25
C ARG A 13 -14.22 14.54 -5.05
N LEU A 14 -14.91 15.13 -6.04
CA LEU A 14 -15.79 14.37 -6.93
C LEU A 14 -15.00 13.35 -7.76
N ALA A 15 -13.82 13.73 -8.24
CA ALA A 15 -12.94 12.85 -8.99
C ALA A 15 -12.42 11.70 -8.12
N GLU A 16 -12.04 11.96 -6.86
CA GLU A 16 -11.66 10.94 -5.88
C GLU A 16 -12.79 9.92 -5.65
N GLN A 17 -14.01 10.39 -5.38
CA GLN A 17 -15.18 9.52 -5.18
C GLN A 17 -15.55 8.68 -6.41
N ALA A 18 -15.21 9.19 -7.60
CA ALA A 18 -15.41 8.50 -8.87
C ALA A 18 -14.20 7.67 -9.32
N GLU A 19 -13.14 7.57 -8.49
CA GLU A 19 -11.88 6.90 -8.79
C GLU A 19 -11.20 7.42 -10.09
N ARG A 20 -11.45 8.67 -10.41
CA ARG A 20 -10.95 9.40 -11.58
C ARG A 20 -9.70 10.20 -11.23
N TYR A 21 -8.65 9.47 -10.85
CA TYR A 21 -7.44 10.07 -10.27
C TYR A 21 -6.65 10.95 -11.24
N ASP A 22 -6.71 10.69 -12.56
CA ASP A 22 -6.10 11.57 -13.56
C ASP A 22 -6.76 12.97 -13.56
N GLU A 23 -8.10 13.04 -13.49
CA GLU A 23 -8.80 14.32 -13.35
C GLU A 23 -8.57 15.00 -12.00
N MET A 24 -8.46 14.20 -10.93
CA MET A 24 -8.13 14.69 -9.59
C MET A 24 -6.76 15.39 -9.59
N VAL A 25 -5.75 14.78 -10.22
CA VAL A 25 -4.41 15.36 -10.38
C VAL A 25 -4.49 16.68 -11.16
N GLU A 26 -5.21 16.72 -12.27
CA GLU A 26 -5.32 17.94 -13.08
C GLU A 26 -6.03 19.09 -12.34
N ALA A 27 -7.03 18.80 -11.51
CA ALA A 27 -7.66 19.81 -10.64
C ALA A 27 -6.68 20.31 -9.57
N MET A 28 -6.01 19.39 -8.86
CA MET A 28 -5.11 19.75 -7.76
C MET A 28 -3.83 20.44 -8.22
N LYS A 29 -3.36 20.18 -9.44
CA LYS A 29 -2.27 20.96 -10.06
C LYS A 29 -2.65 22.43 -10.26
N LYS A 30 -3.89 22.71 -10.63
CA LYS A 30 -4.38 24.09 -10.76
C LYS A 30 -4.44 24.78 -9.41
N VAL A 31 -4.83 24.06 -8.36
CA VAL A 31 -4.81 24.56 -6.98
C VAL A 31 -3.38 24.87 -6.53
N ALA A 32 -2.42 23.96 -6.77
CA ALA A 32 -1.02 24.17 -6.43
C ALA A 32 -0.42 25.41 -7.12
N LYS A 33 -0.77 25.66 -8.38
CA LYS A 33 -0.32 26.81 -9.19
C LYS A 33 -0.89 28.17 -8.75
N LEU A 34 -1.72 28.21 -7.70
CA LEU A 34 -2.15 29.46 -7.10
C LEU A 34 -1.08 30.06 -6.17
N ASP A 35 0.04 29.37 -5.95
CA ASP A 35 1.20 29.82 -5.16
C ASP A 35 0.80 30.31 -3.75
N VAL A 36 -0.07 29.53 -3.12
CA VAL A 36 -0.58 29.74 -1.76
C VAL A 36 -0.44 28.45 -0.97
N GLU A 37 -0.21 28.56 0.33
CA GLU A 37 -0.09 27.38 1.18
C GLU A 37 -1.37 26.53 1.11
N LEU A 38 -1.19 25.24 0.86
CA LEU A 38 -2.28 24.27 0.83
C LEU A 38 -2.68 23.89 2.25
N THR A 39 -3.99 23.78 2.46
CA THR A 39 -4.54 23.19 3.69
C THR A 39 -4.14 21.71 3.78
N VAL A 40 -4.27 21.13 4.97
CA VAL A 40 -3.99 19.70 5.19
C VAL A 40 -4.81 18.82 4.24
N GLU A 41 -6.08 19.16 4.03
CA GLU A 41 -6.96 18.44 3.11
C GLU A 41 -6.48 18.53 1.66
N GLU A 42 -6.19 19.74 1.17
CA GLU A 42 -5.72 19.93 -0.21
C GLU A 42 -4.39 19.24 -0.46
N ARG A 43 -3.48 19.28 0.52
CA ARG A 43 -2.20 18.58 0.48
C ARG A 43 -2.42 17.06 0.37
N ASN A 44 -3.37 16.53 1.12
CA ASN A 44 -3.75 15.12 1.04
C ASN A 44 -4.37 14.77 -0.31
N LEU A 45 -5.24 15.61 -0.88
CA LEU A 45 -5.82 15.41 -2.21
C LEU A 45 -4.74 15.36 -3.31
N VAL A 46 -3.72 16.24 -3.26
CA VAL A 46 -2.57 16.19 -4.18
C VAL A 46 -1.87 14.83 -4.06
N SER A 47 -1.57 14.40 -2.84
CA SER A 47 -0.85 13.15 -2.58
C SER A 47 -1.64 11.92 -3.04
N VAL A 48 -2.92 11.83 -2.70
CA VAL A 48 -3.81 10.72 -3.07
C VAL A 48 -3.97 10.62 -4.59
N GLY A 49 -4.18 11.76 -5.27
CA GLY A 49 -4.31 11.78 -6.73
C GLY A 49 -3.08 11.19 -7.42
N TYR A 50 -1.91 11.77 -7.17
CA TYR A 50 -0.68 11.32 -7.82
C TYR A 50 -0.29 9.89 -7.42
N LYS A 51 -0.50 9.50 -6.15
CA LYS A 51 -0.23 8.15 -5.66
C LYS A 51 -1.02 7.08 -6.43
N ASN A 52 -2.31 7.31 -6.65
CA ASN A 52 -3.14 6.35 -7.37
C ASN A 52 -2.74 6.26 -8.85
N VAL A 53 -2.46 7.40 -9.50
CA VAL A 53 -1.99 7.43 -10.90
C VAL A 53 -0.65 6.70 -11.05
N ILE A 54 0.34 6.98 -10.20
CA ILE A 54 1.66 6.35 -10.27
C ILE A 54 1.64 4.88 -9.84
N GLY A 55 0.80 4.52 -8.85
CA GLY A 55 0.67 3.17 -8.31
C GLY A 55 0.27 2.16 -9.39
N ALA A 56 -0.74 2.48 -10.20
CA ALA A 56 -1.19 1.64 -11.30
C ALA A 56 -0.08 1.38 -12.34
N ARG A 57 0.70 2.40 -12.68
CA ARG A 57 1.81 2.27 -13.65
C ARG A 57 2.98 1.50 -13.05
N ARG A 58 3.31 1.71 -11.77
CA ARG A 58 4.38 0.96 -11.08
C ARG A 58 4.04 -0.52 -10.97
N ALA A 59 2.79 -0.87 -10.67
CA ALA A 59 2.32 -2.26 -10.68
C ALA A 59 2.43 -2.89 -12.07
N SER A 60 1.96 -2.18 -13.11
CA SER A 60 2.07 -2.60 -14.50
C SER A 60 3.53 -2.85 -14.92
N TRP A 61 4.43 -1.93 -14.55
CA TRP A 61 5.86 -2.06 -14.81
C TRP A 61 6.47 -3.29 -14.15
N ARG A 62 6.20 -3.54 -12.85
CA ARG A 62 6.69 -4.74 -12.14
C ARG A 62 6.25 -6.03 -12.82
N ILE A 63 4.98 -6.12 -13.21
CA ILE A 63 4.43 -7.28 -13.92
C ILE A 63 5.17 -7.50 -15.24
N LEU A 64 5.35 -6.43 -16.03
CA LEU A 64 6.06 -6.51 -17.31
C LEU A 64 7.52 -6.92 -17.14
N SER A 65 8.22 -6.37 -16.15
CA SER A 65 9.60 -6.77 -15.81
C SER A 65 9.69 -8.25 -15.42
N SER A 66 8.74 -8.77 -14.64
CA SER A 66 8.69 -10.20 -14.28
C SER A 66 8.42 -11.09 -15.50
N ILE A 67 7.50 -10.69 -16.39
CA ILE A 67 7.20 -11.42 -17.63
C ILE A 67 8.41 -11.42 -18.56
N GLU A 68 9.10 -10.29 -18.69
CA GLU A 68 10.34 -10.15 -19.47
C GLU A 68 11.40 -11.14 -19.02
N GLN A 69 11.70 -11.16 -17.71
CA GLN A 69 12.69 -12.09 -17.14
C GLN A 69 12.33 -13.56 -17.36
N LYS A 70 11.04 -13.91 -17.18
CA LYS A 70 10.55 -15.27 -17.44
C LYS A 70 10.68 -15.65 -18.90
N GLU A 71 10.39 -14.76 -19.83
CA GLU A 71 10.48 -15.04 -21.26
C GLU A 71 11.94 -15.08 -21.74
N GLU A 72 12.82 -14.29 -21.14
CA GLU A 72 14.28 -14.31 -21.36
C GLU A 72 14.88 -15.65 -20.93
N SER A 73 14.43 -16.20 -19.79
CA SER A 73 14.86 -17.53 -19.32
C SER A 73 14.48 -18.70 -20.26
N LYS A 74 13.46 -18.50 -21.11
CA LYS A 74 13.05 -19.49 -22.14
C LYS A 74 13.79 -19.32 -23.46
N GLY A 75 14.63 -18.29 -23.61
CA GLY A 75 15.37 -18.01 -24.85
C GLY A 75 14.50 -17.49 -26.00
N ASN A 76 13.29 -16.96 -25.71
CA ASN A 76 12.40 -16.44 -26.76
C ASN A 76 12.68 -14.97 -27.08
N GLU A 77 13.78 -14.72 -27.79
CA GLU A 77 14.31 -13.38 -28.07
C GLU A 77 13.30 -12.44 -28.73
N GLN A 78 12.43 -12.95 -29.62
CA GLN A 78 11.43 -12.12 -30.30
C GLN A 78 10.35 -11.62 -29.34
N ASN A 79 9.87 -12.48 -28.44
CA ASN A 79 8.88 -12.07 -27.45
C ASN A 79 9.51 -11.14 -26.40
N VAL A 80 10.74 -11.43 -25.97
CA VAL A 80 11.50 -10.54 -25.06
C VAL A 80 11.59 -9.13 -25.64
N LYS A 81 11.91 -8.99 -26.93
CA LYS A 81 11.95 -7.68 -27.59
C LYS A 81 10.59 -6.97 -27.55
N ARG A 82 9.49 -7.67 -27.84
CA ARG A 82 8.13 -7.09 -27.79
C ARG A 82 7.74 -6.64 -26.37
N ILE A 83 8.13 -7.42 -25.36
CA ILE A 83 7.88 -7.08 -23.95
C ILE A 83 8.70 -5.85 -23.55
N LYS A 84 10.00 -5.81 -23.92
CA LYS A 84 10.88 -4.65 -23.71
C LYS A 84 10.28 -3.37 -24.31
N ASP A 85 9.82 -3.41 -25.56
CA ASP A 85 9.19 -2.27 -26.23
C ASP A 85 7.89 -1.80 -25.55
N TYR A 86 7.16 -2.69 -24.87
CA TYR A 86 5.96 -2.32 -24.13
C TYR A 86 6.29 -1.81 -22.72
N ARG A 87 7.24 -2.44 -22.03
CA ARG A 87 7.76 -1.96 -20.74
C ARG A 87 8.31 -0.53 -20.88
N GLN A 88 9.07 -0.24 -21.94
CA GLN A 88 9.60 1.11 -22.17
C GLN A 88 8.50 2.17 -22.28
N ARG A 89 7.36 1.85 -22.91
CA ARG A 89 6.22 2.79 -22.96
C ARG A 89 5.65 3.09 -21.58
N VAL A 90 5.56 2.07 -20.71
CA VAL A 90 5.13 2.25 -19.31
C VAL A 90 6.17 3.05 -18.52
N GLU A 91 7.46 2.87 -18.77
CA GLU A 91 8.53 3.67 -18.15
C GLU A 91 8.46 5.14 -18.58
N ASP A 92 8.14 5.43 -19.84
CA ASP A 92 7.96 6.80 -20.32
C ASP A 92 6.75 7.47 -19.66
N GLU A 93 5.65 6.73 -19.46
CA GLU A 93 4.49 7.20 -18.68
C GLU A 93 4.86 7.46 -17.22
N LEU A 94 5.56 6.53 -16.55
CA LEU A 94 6.05 6.68 -15.19
C LEU A 94 6.94 7.92 -15.04
N ALA A 95 7.89 8.10 -15.95
CA ALA A 95 8.81 9.23 -15.94
C ALA A 95 8.06 10.54 -16.12
N LYS A 96 7.06 10.59 -17.00
CA LYS A 96 6.22 11.77 -17.20
C LYS A 96 5.45 12.14 -15.92
N ILE A 97 4.82 11.17 -15.26
CA ILE A 97 4.08 11.40 -14.01
C ILE A 97 5.02 11.90 -12.91
N CYS A 98 6.19 11.27 -12.74
CA CYS A 98 7.18 11.68 -11.73
C CYS A 98 7.69 13.11 -11.99
N ASN A 99 8.08 13.42 -13.23
CA ASN A 99 8.59 14.74 -13.57
C ASN A 99 7.52 15.84 -13.43
N ASP A 100 6.26 15.52 -13.70
CA ASP A 100 5.14 16.44 -13.52
C ASP A 100 4.97 16.87 -12.05
N ILE A 101 4.89 15.93 -11.11
CA ILE A 101 4.78 16.27 -9.68
C ILE A 101 6.06 16.88 -9.12
N LEU A 102 7.25 16.42 -9.54
CA LEU A 102 8.51 17.03 -9.12
C LEU A 102 8.57 18.51 -9.52
N SER A 103 8.13 18.84 -10.74
CA SER A 103 8.01 20.22 -11.20
C SER A 103 6.99 21.03 -10.38
N VAL A 104 5.85 20.42 -10.00
CA VAL A 104 4.85 21.10 -9.16
C VAL A 104 5.38 21.35 -7.75
N ILE A 105 6.09 20.37 -7.18
CA ILE A 105 6.70 20.49 -5.85
C ILE A 105 7.73 21.62 -5.83
N ASP A 106 8.65 21.64 -6.80
CA ASP A 106 9.77 22.56 -6.80
C ASP A 106 9.37 24.00 -7.13
N ASN A 107 8.40 24.19 -8.03
CA ASN A 107 8.02 25.53 -8.48
C ASN A 107 6.91 26.16 -7.65
N HIS A 108 6.06 25.37 -7.00
CA HIS A 108 4.83 25.88 -6.37
C HIS A 108 4.68 25.46 -4.90
N LEU A 109 4.81 24.17 -4.58
CA LEU A 109 4.45 23.66 -3.25
C LEU A 109 5.49 23.97 -2.18
N ILE A 110 6.77 23.66 -2.41
CA ILE A 110 7.85 23.97 -1.46
C ILE A 110 8.01 25.49 -1.29
N PRO A 111 8.03 26.32 -2.35
CA PRO A 111 8.12 27.77 -2.18
C PRO A 111 6.96 28.40 -1.40
N SER A 112 5.78 27.77 -1.41
CA SER A 112 4.58 28.26 -0.72
C SER A 112 4.39 27.68 0.68
N SER A 113 5.26 26.76 1.12
CA SER A 113 5.21 26.13 2.44
C SER A 113 5.72 27.06 3.53
N THR A 114 4.94 27.23 4.61
CA THR A 114 5.37 28.06 5.76
C THR A 114 5.54 27.24 7.04
N SER A 115 4.88 26.08 7.14
CA SER A 115 4.97 25.17 8.28
C SER A 115 6.00 24.05 8.07
N GLY A 116 6.67 23.59 9.13
CA GLY A 116 7.51 22.39 9.08
C GLY A 116 6.77 21.16 8.61
N GLU A 117 5.52 21.00 9.02
CA GLU A 117 4.67 19.90 8.58
C GLU A 117 4.52 19.85 7.04
N SER A 118 4.18 20.99 6.42
CA SER A 118 4.05 21.06 4.96
C SER A 118 5.41 20.87 4.25
N THR A 119 6.48 21.43 4.83
CA THR A 119 7.84 21.31 4.30
C THR A 119 8.29 19.85 4.30
N VAL A 120 8.19 19.16 5.43
CA VAL A 120 8.53 17.73 5.56
C VAL A 120 7.68 16.90 4.60
N PHE A 121 6.39 17.19 4.49
CA PHE A 121 5.50 16.47 3.58
C PHE A 121 5.97 16.55 2.13
N TYR A 122 6.26 17.75 1.62
CA TYR A 122 6.64 17.92 0.21
C TYR A 122 8.05 17.44 -0.09
N TYR A 123 9.02 17.60 0.83
CA TYR A 123 10.35 17.00 0.64
C TYR A 123 10.31 15.47 0.71
N LYS A 124 9.48 14.89 1.59
CA LYS A 124 9.22 13.45 1.60
C LYS A 124 8.63 13.00 0.26
N MET A 125 7.61 13.71 -0.24
CA MET A 125 6.97 13.41 -1.52
C MET A 125 7.99 13.52 -2.67
N LYS A 126 8.84 14.56 -2.67
CA LYS A 126 9.95 14.72 -3.62
C LYS A 126 10.89 13.52 -3.60
N GLY A 127 11.28 13.06 -2.42
CA GLY A 127 12.07 11.84 -2.24
C GLY A 127 11.37 10.61 -2.81
N ASP A 128 10.08 10.43 -2.53
CA ASP A 128 9.28 9.32 -3.06
C ASP A 128 9.27 9.26 -4.59
N TYR A 129 9.06 10.39 -5.28
CA TYR A 129 9.02 10.41 -6.76
C TYR A 129 10.39 10.25 -7.40
N TYR A 130 11.46 10.76 -6.80
CA TYR A 130 12.82 10.44 -7.26
C TYR A 130 13.19 8.97 -7.02
N ARG A 131 12.76 8.40 -5.89
CA ARG A 131 12.89 6.96 -5.64
C ARG A 131 12.17 6.14 -6.72
N TYR A 132 10.95 6.52 -7.09
CA TYR A 132 10.23 5.84 -8.18
C TYR A 132 10.96 5.92 -9.51
N LEU A 133 11.59 7.06 -9.85
CA LEU A 133 12.46 7.16 -11.02
C LEU A 133 13.65 6.18 -10.92
N ALA A 134 14.29 6.09 -9.75
CA ALA A 134 15.43 5.21 -9.53
C ALA A 134 15.08 3.70 -9.57
N GLU A 135 13.80 3.32 -9.45
CA GLU A 135 13.35 1.92 -9.56
C GLU A 135 13.55 1.34 -10.97
N PHE A 136 13.34 2.14 -12.02
CA PHE A 136 13.34 1.67 -13.41
C PHE A 136 14.40 2.32 -14.31
N LYS A 137 14.96 3.46 -13.90
CA LYS A 137 16.09 4.07 -14.62
C LYS A 137 17.35 3.21 -14.51
N SER A 138 18.29 3.42 -15.43
CA SER A 138 19.58 2.72 -15.47
C SER A 138 20.74 3.69 -15.71
N GLY A 139 21.98 3.25 -15.46
CA GLY A 139 23.17 4.07 -15.67
C GLY A 139 23.18 5.35 -14.83
N GLU A 140 23.60 6.46 -15.45
CA GLU A 140 23.71 7.76 -14.77
C GLU A 140 22.34 8.31 -14.34
N ASP A 141 21.29 8.14 -15.16
CA ASP A 141 19.92 8.55 -14.82
C ASP A 141 19.44 7.94 -13.49
N ARG A 142 19.78 6.66 -13.24
CA ARG A 142 19.43 5.98 -11.98
C ARG A 142 20.17 6.60 -10.79
N LYS A 143 21.46 6.88 -10.99
CA LYS A 143 22.33 7.44 -9.95
C LYS A 143 21.89 8.86 -9.60
N ASP A 144 21.62 9.69 -10.61
CA ASP A 144 21.08 11.03 -10.41
C ASP A 144 19.73 11.00 -9.67
N ALA A 145 18.81 10.12 -10.06
CA ALA A 145 17.54 9.96 -9.37
C ALA A 145 17.73 9.50 -7.90
N ALA A 146 18.62 8.56 -7.65
CA ALA A 146 18.93 8.11 -6.28
C ALA A 146 19.54 9.24 -5.44
N ASP A 147 20.50 10.00 -5.99
CA ASP A 147 21.14 11.12 -5.28
C ASP A 147 20.15 12.24 -4.96
N GLN A 148 19.21 12.54 -5.88
CA GLN A 148 18.15 13.52 -5.62
C GLN A 148 17.14 13.01 -4.59
N SER A 149 16.80 11.72 -4.63
CA SER A 149 15.94 11.08 -3.62
C SER A 149 16.56 11.18 -2.23
N LEU A 150 17.86 10.87 -2.11
CA LEU A 150 18.60 10.93 -0.85
C LEU A 150 18.59 12.36 -0.29
N LYS A 151 18.96 13.36 -1.09
CA LYS A 151 18.95 14.78 -0.68
C LYS A 151 17.58 15.24 -0.20
N ALA A 152 16.51 14.84 -0.89
CA ALA A 152 15.16 15.21 -0.51
C ALA A 152 14.73 14.58 0.82
N TYR A 153 15.03 13.28 1.03
CA TYR A 153 14.75 12.63 2.31
C TYR A 153 15.59 13.21 3.45
N GLU A 154 16.87 13.50 3.24
CA GLU A 154 17.73 14.14 4.25
C GLU A 154 17.19 15.52 4.65
N ALA A 155 16.79 16.35 3.69
CA ALA A 155 16.18 17.65 3.96
C ALA A 155 14.86 17.53 4.75
N ALA A 156 14.03 16.54 4.40
CA ALA A 156 12.81 16.23 5.15
C ALA A 156 13.14 15.78 6.58
N THR A 157 14.14 14.92 6.78
CA THR A 157 14.53 14.39 8.09
C THR A 157 15.07 15.49 8.98
N MET A 158 15.93 16.37 8.46
CA MET A 158 16.44 17.52 9.20
C MET A 158 15.31 18.38 9.78
N THR A 159 14.32 18.72 8.94
CA THR A 159 13.17 19.54 9.34
C THR A 159 12.25 18.77 10.30
N ALA A 160 12.02 17.48 10.05
CA ALA A 160 11.15 16.64 10.88
C ALA A 160 11.71 16.46 12.30
N THR A 161 13.03 16.29 12.45
CA THR A 161 13.67 16.13 13.76
C THR A 161 13.55 17.38 14.62
N SER A 162 13.56 18.58 14.02
CA SER A 162 13.42 19.84 14.75
C SER A 162 11.97 20.26 15.03
N GLU A 163 11.03 19.92 14.13
CA GLU A 163 9.68 20.51 14.16
C GLU A 163 8.56 19.51 14.48
N LEU A 164 8.78 18.21 14.36
CA LEU A 164 7.76 17.18 14.53
C LEU A 164 8.14 16.18 15.64
N PRO A 165 7.21 15.81 16.55
CA PRO A 165 7.50 14.79 17.55
C PRO A 165 7.76 13.43 16.88
N PRO A 166 8.52 12.51 17.53
CA PRO A 166 8.82 11.18 16.99
C PRO A 166 7.58 10.36 16.61
N THR A 167 6.47 10.58 17.31
CA THR A 167 5.18 9.94 17.05
C THR A 167 4.40 10.57 15.89
N HIS A 168 4.83 11.72 15.35
CA HIS A 168 4.08 12.39 14.30
C HIS A 168 3.94 11.51 13.03
N PRO A 169 2.72 11.27 12.49
CA PRO A 169 2.50 10.38 11.35
C PRO A 169 3.39 10.70 10.13
N ILE A 170 3.51 11.98 9.77
CA ILE A 170 4.39 12.40 8.67
C ILE A 170 5.88 12.06 8.92
N ARG A 171 6.38 12.19 10.17
CA ARG A 171 7.78 11.86 10.52
C ARG A 171 8.01 10.34 10.50
N LEU A 172 7.11 9.57 11.10
CA LEU A 172 7.13 8.10 11.03
C LEU A 172 7.09 7.61 9.59
N GLY A 173 6.22 8.23 8.79
CA GLY A 173 6.06 7.98 7.38
C GLY A 173 7.28 8.27 6.52
N LEU A 174 7.98 9.36 6.84
CA LEU A 174 9.26 9.70 6.25
C LEU A 174 10.30 8.61 6.57
N ALA A 175 10.43 8.21 7.84
CA ALA A 175 11.36 7.16 8.24
C ALA A 175 11.05 5.82 7.54
N LEU A 176 9.77 5.46 7.42
CA LEU A 176 9.32 4.28 6.68
C LEU A 176 9.82 4.33 5.23
N ASN A 177 9.51 5.38 4.49
CA ASN A 177 9.88 5.47 3.08
C ASN A 177 11.39 5.61 2.86
N PHE A 178 12.08 6.31 3.75
CA PHE A 178 13.52 6.46 3.67
C PHE A 178 14.27 5.16 4.02
N SER A 179 13.74 4.34 4.94
CA SER A 179 14.27 3.00 5.20
C SER A 179 14.12 2.09 3.97
N VAL A 180 12.96 2.11 3.30
CA VAL A 180 12.73 1.39 2.05
C VAL A 180 13.69 1.87 0.95
N PHE A 181 13.97 3.17 0.87
CA PHE A 181 14.96 3.71 -0.06
C PHE A 181 16.37 3.15 0.20
N TYR A 182 16.83 3.13 1.45
CA TYR A 182 18.12 2.53 1.81
C TYR A 182 18.19 1.05 1.43
N TYR A 183 17.10 0.32 1.65
CA TYR A 183 17.04 -1.11 1.36
C TYR A 183 16.99 -1.38 -0.16
N GLU A 184 15.99 -0.84 -0.87
CA GLU A 184 15.68 -1.20 -2.25
C GLU A 184 16.53 -0.45 -3.30
N ILE A 185 16.94 0.79 -3.04
CA ILE A 185 17.66 1.62 -4.02
C ILE A 185 19.16 1.63 -3.75
N LEU A 186 19.56 1.89 -2.50
CA LEU A 186 20.97 2.00 -2.12
C LEU A 186 21.60 0.66 -1.73
N ASN A 187 20.82 -0.43 -1.68
CA ASN A 187 21.28 -1.77 -1.32
C ASN A 187 22.09 -1.74 -0.01
N SER A 188 21.58 -1.00 0.98
CA SER A 188 22.21 -0.77 2.29
C SER A 188 21.27 -1.24 3.40
N PRO A 189 21.05 -2.57 3.53
CA PRO A 189 20.04 -3.14 4.43
C PRO A 189 20.33 -2.83 5.91
N GLU A 190 21.60 -2.71 6.33
CA GLU A 190 21.96 -2.36 7.70
C GLU A 190 21.49 -0.94 8.05
N ARG A 191 21.67 0.02 7.11
CA ARG A 191 21.20 1.40 7.30
C ARG A 191 19.67 1.46 7.32
N ALA A 192 19.01 0.69 6.46
CA ALA A 192 17.55 0.61 6.43
C ALA A 192 16.99 0.11 7.75
N CYS A 193 17.51 -1.02 8.26
CA CYS A 193 17.11 -1.60 9.54
C CYS A 193 17.43 -0.66 10.71
N HIS A 194 18.60 -0.01 10.71
CA HIS A 194 18.95 0.96 11.75
C HIS A 194 17.96 2.13 11.80
N LEU A 195 17.66 2.74 10.65
CA LEU A 195 16.72 3.86 10.56
C LEU A 195 15.29 3.47 10.98
N ALA A 196 14.80 2.34 10.47
CA ALA A 196 13.46 1.86 10.80
C ALA A 196 13.33 1.52 12.29
N LYS A 197 14.34 0.87 12.87
CA LYS A 197 14.37 0.53 14.30
C LYS A 197 14.47 1.77 15.17
N GLN A 198 15.33 2.72 14.84
CA GLN A 198 15.46 3.97 15.58
C GLN A 198 14.13 4.72 15.61
N ALA A 199 13.46 4.89 14.46
CA ALA A 199 12.17 5.58 14.41
C ALA A 199 11.08 4.86 15.21
N PHE A 200 11.07 3.52 15.18
CA PHE A 200 10.13 2.71 15.95
C PHE A 200 10.37 2.85 17.47
N ASP A 201 11.62 2.74 17.91
CA ASP A 201 12.00 2.83 19.32
C ASP A 201 11.76 4.24 19.89
N GLU A 202 12.09 5.30 19.13
CA GLU A 202 11.79 6.69 19.50
C GLU A 202 10.29 6.94 19.64
N ALA A 203 9.47 6.41 18.72
CA ALA A 203 8.02 6.58 18.78
C ALA A 203 7.37 5.79 19.92
N ILE A 204 7.88 4.58 20.24
CA ILE A 204 7.42 3.83 21.42
C ILE A 204 7.62 4.61 22.70
N ALA A 205 8.76 5.29 22.85
CA ALA A 205 9.11 6.02 24.07
C ALA A 205 8.12 7.17 24.39
N GLU A 206 7.42 7.69 23.40
CA GLU A 206 6.48 8.81 23.54
C GLU A 206 5.02 8.43 23.22
N LEU A 207 4.74 7.16 22.93
CA LEU A 207 3.43 6.70 22.43
C LEU A 207 2.29 6.92 23.43
N ASP A 208 2.58 6.76 24.73
CA ASP A 208 1.61 6.91 25.82
C ASP A 208 1.08 8.35 25.98
N SER A 209 1.71 9.33 25.32
CA SER A 209 1.33 10.75 25.38
C SER A 209 0.30 11.17 24.32
N LEU A 210 -0.04 10.27 23.38
CA LEU A 210 -0.93 10.57 22.27
C LEU A 210 -2.43 10.56 22.65
N ASN A 211 -3.21 11.37 21.94
CA ASN A 211 -4.67 11.24 21.94
C ASN A 211 -5.12 10.06 21.05
N GLU A 212 -6.38 9.62 21.17
CA GLU A 212 -6.89 8.42 20.51
C GLU A 212 -6.77 8.46 18.97
N ASP A 213 -7.05 9.61 18.36
CA ASP A 213 -6.98 9.76 16.89
C ASP A 213 -5.53 9.69 16.39
N SER A 214 -4.62 10.42 17.02
CA SER A 214 -3.19 10.41 16.67
C SER A 214 -2.53 9.06 16.96
N TYR A 215 -3.02 8.35 17.99
CA TYR A 215 -2.54 7.02 18.36
C TYR A 215 -2.82 6.00 17.25
N LYS A 216 -4.03 6.01 16.67
CA LYS A 216 -4.40 5.09 15.57
C LYS A 216 -3.50 5.28 14.34
N ASP A 217 -3.27 6.52 13.94
CA ASP A 217 -2.43 6.82 12.77
C ASP A 217 -0.97 6.44 12.99
N SER A 218 -0.44 6.77 14.17
CA SER A 218 0.96 6.51 14.51
C SER A 218 1.24 5.01 14.62
N THR A 219 0.36 4.27 15.32
CA THR A 219 0.52 2.82 15.49
C THR A 219 0.39 2.04 14.19
N LEU A 220 -0.44 2.50 13.25
CA LEU A 220 -0.53 1.92 11.92
C LEU A 220 0.82 1.98 11.18
N ILE A 221 1.49 3.13 11.20
CA ILE A 221 2.78 3.31 10.52
C ILE A 221 3.90 2.56 11.26
N MET A 222 3.86 2.55 12.60
CA MET A 222 4.80 1.76 13.41
C MET A 222 4.69 0.27 13.11
N GLN A 223 3.48 -0.25 12.87
CA GLN A 223 3.31 -1.63 12.45
C GLN A 223 3.98 -1.90 11.10
N LEU A 224 3.86 -0.99 10.11
CA LEU A 224 4.54 -1.12 8.82
C LEU A 224 6.08 -1.11 8.96
N LEU A 225 6.62 -0.28 9.86
CA LEU A 225 8.05 -0.29 10.19
C LEU A 225 8.48 -1.65 10.77
N ARG A 226 7.68 -2.20 11.68
CA ARG A 226 7.93 -3.53 12.27
C ARG A 226 7.85 -4.65 11.25
N ASP A 227 6.88 -4.60 10.33
CA ASP A 227 6.73 -5.58 9.26
C ASP A 227 7.96 -5.58 8.34
N ASN A 228 8.44 -4.40 7.94
CA ASN A 228 9.67 -4.25 7.16
C ASN A 228 10.89 -4.78 7.91
N LEU A 229 11.05 -4.45 9.20
CA LEU A 229 12.16 -4.97 10.02
C LEU A 229 12.13 -6.49 10.11
N THR A 230 10.95 -7.09 10.29
CA THR A 230 10.78 -8.55 10.33
C THR A 230 11.20 -9.18 9.01
N LEU A 231 10.78 -8.60 7.88
CA LEU A 231 11.14 -9.07 6.55
C LEU A 231 12.65 -8.94 6.27
N TRP A 232 13.27 -7.83 6.65
CA TRP A 232 14.67 -7.57 6.31
C TRP A 232 15.66 -8.29 7.22
N THR A 233 15.28 -8.54 8.48
CA THR A 233 16.14 -9.28 9.41
C THR A 233 16.22 -10.77 9.08
N SER A 234 15.22 -11.34 8.39
CA SER A 234 15.34 -12.70 7.85
C SER A 234 16.30 -12.82 6.66
N ASP A 235 16.59 -11.70 5.98
CA ASP A 235 17.47 -11.66 4.80
C ASP A 235 18.94 -11.37 5.17
N LEU A 236 19.21 -10.90 6.40
CA LEU A 236 20.57 -10.66 6.86
C LEU A 236 21.23 -12.01 7.21
N PRO A 237 22.44 -12.30 6.70
CA PRO A 237 23.14 -13.51 7.10
C PRO A 237 23.38 -13.49 8.61
N GLU A 238 22.91 -14.51 9.32
CA GLU A 238 23.35 -14.76 10.70
C GLU A 238 24.88 -14.85 10.65
N GLU A 239 25.57 -14.10 11.52
CA GLU A 239 27.00 -14.29 11.72
C GLU A 239 27.23 -15.71 12.27
N GLY A 240 27.40 -16.68 11.36
CA GLY A 240 27.74 -18.08 11.64
C GLY A 240 26.60 -19.09 11.48
N GLY A 241 26.14 -19.36 10.26
CA GLY A 241 25.28 -20.52 9.97
C GLY A 241 24.98 -20.71 8.47
N GLU A 242 25.08 -21.94 7.97
CA GLU A 242 24.95 -22.31 6.54
C GLU A 242 23.60 -21.93 5.90
N GLN A 243 23.66 -21.44 4.66
CA GLN A 243 22.52 -20.99 3.85
C GLN A 243 21.52 -22.11 3.55
N SER A 244 20.24 -21.85 3.82
CA SER A 244 19.12 -22.51 3.14
C SER A 244 18.32 -21.47 2.33
N LYS A 245 18.13 -21.75 1.03
CA LYS A 245 17.40 -20.88 0.10
C LYS A 245 15.90 -20.90 0.43
N GLY A 246 15.33 -19.76 0.80
CA GLY A 246 13.89 -19.56 1.01
C GLY A 246 13.23 -18.73 -0.09
N ASP A 247 11.99 -19.10 -0.44
CA ASP A 247 11.21 -18.65 -1.60
C ASP A 247 10.85 -17.15 -1.62
N GLY A 248 11.21 -16.47 -2.71
CA GLY A 248 11.02 -15.03 -2.94
C GLY A 248 9.58 -14.55 -3.20
N VAL A 249 8.56 -15.39 -3.00
CA VAL A 249 7.15 -15.07 -3.32
C VAL A 249 6.44 -14.36 -2.15
N HIS A 250 6.80 -14.67 -0.90
CA HIS A 250 6.16 -14.05 0.28
C HIS A 250 6.63 -12.60 0.51
N ALA A 251 7.87 -12.30 0.14
CA ALA A 251 8.45 -10.95 0.16
C ALA A 251 7.76 -9.99 -0.82
N GLU A 252 7.12 -10.49 -1.89
CA GLU A 252 6.49 -9.65 -2.92
C GLU A 252 5.10 -9.12 -2.49
N LYS A 253 4.36 -9.88 -1.66
CA LYS A 253 3.02 -9.48 -1.16
C LYS A 253 3.08 -8.38 -0.08
N LEU A 254 4.04 -8.43 0.85
CA LEU A 254 4.21 -7.39 1.88
C LEU A 254 4.83 -6.09 1.30
N ARG A 255 5.65 -6.18 0.25
CA ARG A 255 6.15 -5.03 -0.54
C ARG A 255 5.02 -4.20 -1.17
N TYR A 256 3.87 -4.81 -1.46
CA TYR A 256 2.70 -4.11 -2.00
C TYR A 256 2.06 -3.21 -0.95
N CYS A 257 1.89 -3.66 0.30
CA CYS A 257 1.30 -2.84 1.37
C CYS A 257 2.22 -1.71 1.84
N SER A 258 3.52 -1.97 2.04
CA SER A 258 4.45 -0.95 2.57
C SER A 258 4.75 0.19 1.59
N SER A 259 4.63 -0.05 0.28
CA SER A 259 4.79 0.99 -0.75
C SER A 259 3.49 1.75 -1.09
N SER A 260 2.36 1.37 -0.47
CA SER A 260 1.01 1.81 -0.83
C SER A 260 0.24 2.49 0.30
N VAL A 261 0.82 2.78 1.47
CA VAL A 261 0.12 3.50 2.54
C VAL A 261 0.69 4.92 2.68
N PRO A 262 -0.11 5.99 2.50
CA PRO A 262 0.31 7.34 2.84
C PRO A 262 0.24 7.49 4.37
N PRO A 263 1.31 7.97 5.02
CA PRO A 263 1.33 8.22 6.45
C PRO A 263 0.57 9.51 6.89
N SER A 264 -0.23 10.10 6.00
CA SER A 264 -1.09 11.27 6.27
C SER A 264 -2.57 11.03 5.95
N TYR A 265 -2.94 9.79 5.64
CA TYR A 265 -4.34 9.39 5.45
C TYR A 265 -4.82 8.67 6.71
N ILE A 266 -5.73 9.32 7.44
CA ILE A 266 -6.50 8.72 8.53
C ILE A 266 -7.54 7.79 7.88
N PRO A 267 -7.46 6.46 8.04
CA PRO A 267 -8.49 5.58 7.51
C PRO A 267 -9.80 5.81 8.28
N THR A 268 -10.87 6.23 7.60
CA THR A 268 -12.20 6.17 8.20
C THR A 268 -12.59 4.69 8.39
N GLY A 269 -13.18 4.35 9.53
CA GLY A 269 -13.36 2.98 10.05
C GLY A 269 -14.14 1.96 9.20
N ALA A 270 -14.44 2.24 7.94
CA ALA A 270 -15.05 1.30 6.99
C ALA A 270 -14.03 0.39 6.26
N ASP A 271 -12.73 0.76 6.23
CA ASP A 271 -11.74 0.08 5.37
C ASP A 271 -10.91 -1.03 6.06
N TYR A 272 -11.09 -1.29 7.36
CA TYR A 272 -10.17 -2.15 8.13
C TYR A 272 -10.71 -3.47 8.66
N GLN A 273 -11.95 -3.85 8.32
CA GLN A 273 -12.55 -5.08 8.88
C GLN A 273 -12.21 -6.38 8.12
N GLU A 274 -11.30 -6.34 7.13
CA GLU A 274 -10.99 -7.53 6.29
C GLU A 274 -9.56 -8.10 6.39
N CYS A 275 -8.68 -7.56 7.26
CA CYS A 275 -7.26 -7.96 7.27
C CYS A 275 -6.77 -8.70 8.52
N ASN A 276 -7.64 -9.29 9.33
CA ASN A 276 -7.20 -10.20 10.40
C ASN A 276 -8.12 -11.41 10.47
N ASN A 277 -7.75 -12.48 9.78
CA ASN A 277 -7.80 -13.86 10.28
C ASN A 277 -6.95 -14.77 9.38
N ASP A 278 -6.05 -15.50 10.05
CA ASP A 278 -5.40 -16.76 9.64
C ASP A 278 -4.14 -16.70 8.75
N ILE A 279 -2.99 -16.53 9.43
CA ILE A 279 -1.72 -17.18 9.08
C ILE A 279 -1.79 -18.62 9.60
N GLU A 280 -1.93 -19.62 8.72
CA GLU A 280 -1.16 -20.89 8.73
C GLU A 280 -1.70 -21.91 7.69
N GLU A 281 -0.75 -22.65 7.12
CA GLU A 281 -0.86 -23.88 6.30
C GLU A 281 -1.08 -23.81 4.76
N ARG A 282 0.09 -23.82 4.08
CA ARG A 282 0.48 -24.51 2.82
C ARG A 282 -0.15 -24.11 1.47
N GLU A 283 0.75 -23.83 0.53
CA GLU A 283 0.62 -23.74 -0.95
C GLU A 283 -0.18 -24.89 -1.61
N PRO A 284 -0.84 -24.72 -2.80
CA PRO A 284 -0.22 -24.15 -4.02
C PRO A 284 -1.10 -23.37 -5.05
N GLU A 285 -0.39 -22.84 -6.07
CA GLU A 285 -0.78 -22.32 -7.41
C GLU A 285 -0.92 -20.79 -7.59
N SER A 286 0.22 -20.19 -7.97
CA SER A 286 0.60 -18.77 -7.98
C SER A 286 -0.10 -17.83 -8.97
N ILE A 287 -1.11 -18.29 -9.71
CA ILE A 287 -1.93 -17.43 -10.60
C ILE A 287 -3.38 -17.38 -10.12
N GLU A 288 -3.92 -18.49 -9.61
CA GLU A 288 -5.28 -18.54 -9.07
C GLU A 288 -5.41 -17.67 -7.81
N HIS A 289 -4.41 -17.68 -6.93
CA HIS A 289 -4.39 -16.81 -5.74
C HIS A 289 -4.26 -15.32 -6.10
N LEU A 290 -3.49 -14.97 -7.13
CA LEU A 290 -3.31 -13.58 -7.55
C LEU A 290 -4.60 -13.03 -8.18
N LEU A 291 -5.30 -13.84 -8.98
CA LEU A 291 -6.62 -13.50 -9.52
C LEU A 291 -7.68 -13.43 -8.42
N ILE A 292 -7.69 -14.37 -7.47
CA ILE A 292 -8.65 -14.36 -6.35
C ILE A 292 -8.45 -13.14 -5.46
N GLU A 293 -7.21 -12.74 -5.19
CA GLU A 293 -6.90 -11.50 -4.44
C GLU A 293 -7.25 -10.24 -5.25
N THR A 294 -6.90 -10.19 -6.54
CA THR A 294 -7.18 -9.04 -7.41
C THR A 294 -8.68 -8.79 -7.57
N TYR A 295 -9.48 -9.85 -7.67
CA TYR A 295 -10.94 -9.77 -7.81
C TYR A 295 -11.67 -10.04 -6.50
N ARG A 296 -10.98 -10.04 -5.34
CA ARG A 296 -11.55 -10.40 -4.04
C ARG A 296 -12.72 -9.50 -3.68
N ALA A 297 -12.55 -8.19 -3.84
CA ALA A 297 -13.57 -7.19 -3.59
C ALA A 297 -14.77 -7.31 -4.55
N ASP A 298 -14.53 -7.66 -5.82
CA ASP A 298 -15.59 -7.88 -6.81
C ASP A 298 -16.36 -9.17 -6.56
N ILE A 299 -15.68 -10.25 -6.15
CA ILE A 299 -16.29 -11.53 -5.77
C ILE A 299 -17.09 -11.36 -4.48
N TYR A 300 -16.59 -10.58 -3.51
CA TYR A 300 -17.33 -10.19 -2.31
C TYR A 300 -18.56 -9.37 -2.64
N LYS A 301 -18.44 -8.31 -3.46
CA LYS A 301 -19.58 -7.51 -3.94
C LYS A 301 -20.60 -8.35 -4.72
N MET A 302 -20.18 -9.28 -5.56
CA MET A 302 -21.08 -10.18 -6.30
C MET A 302 -21.79 -11.20 -5.39
N CYS A 303 -21.15 -11.65 -4.31
CA CYS A 303 -21.70 -12.66 -3.40
C CYS A 303 -22.53 -12.06 -2.25
N PHE A 304 -22.25 -10.83 -1.83
CA PHE A 304 -22.86 -10.23 -0.64
C PHE A 304 -23.77 -9.03 -0.92
N ASN A 305 -23.76 -8.42 -2.11
CA ASN A 305 -24.78 -7.42 -2.47
C ASN A 305 -26.15 -8.05 -2.82
N SER A 306 -26.28 -9.37 -2.78
CA SER A 306 -27.53 -10.09 -3.04
C SER A 306 -27.99 -10.97 -1.87
N VAL A 307 -27.46 -10.77 -0.67
CA VAL A 307 -27.87 -11.53 0.52
C VAL A 307 -28.64 -10.61 1.45
N ASP A 308 -29.95 -10.75 1.46
CA ASP A 308 -30.82 -10.14 2.48
C ASP A 308 -30.29 -10.50 3.89
N GLU A 309 -30.18 -9.50 4.75
CA GLU A 309 -29.70 -9.63 6.15
C GLU A 309 -30.49 -10.70 6.94
N ASP A 310 -31.72 -10.99 6.53
CA ASP A 310 -32.60 -12.01 7.12
C ASP A 310 -32.10 -13.45 6.93
N VAL A 311 -31.25 -13.74 5.94
CA VAL A 311 -30.70 -15.09 5.72
C VAL A 311 -29.54 -15.39 6.68
N ILE A 312 -28.81 -14.35 7.09
CA ILE A 312 -27.70 -14.45 8.04
C ILE A 312 -28.25 -14.66 9.46
N SER A 313 -29.41 -14.07 9.78
CA SER A 313 -30.03 -14.20 11.11
C SER A 313 -30.68 -15.57 11.37
N SER A 314 -31.08 -16.30 10.32
CA SER A 314 -31.91 -17.51 10.48
C SER A 314 -31.14 -18.80 10.79
N ASN A 315 -29.81 -18.77 10.91
CA ASN A 315 -28.97 -19.90 11.37
C ASN A 315 -29.27 -21.26 10.68
N ASN A 316 -29.63 -21.27 9.39
CA ASN A 316 -30.07 -22.48 8.69
C ASN A 316 -29.08 -22.93 7.61
N LYS A 317 -28.35 -24.03 7.89
CA LYS A 317 -27.36 -24.65 7.00
C LYS A 317 -27.94 -25.04 5.62
N ALA A 318 -29.25 -25.28 5.54
CA ALA A 318 -29.94 -25.57 4.28
C ALA A 318 -30.11 -24.33 3.39
N GLY A 319 -30.37 -23.15 3.97
CA GLY A 319 -30.48 -21.88 3.26
C GLY A 319 -29.17 -21.45 2.61
N PHE A 320 -28.05 -21.58 3.35
CA PHE A 320 -26.71 -21.30 2.85
C PHE A 320 -26.31 -22.20 1.66
N SER A 321 -26.70 -23.47 1.68
CA SER A 321 -26.41 -24.40 0.59
C SER A 321 -27.23 -24.11 -0.68
N PHE A 322 -28.46 -23.60 -0.53
CA PHE A 322 -29.36 -23.23 -1.63
C PHE A 322 -28.88 -21.99 -2.38
N TYR A 323 -28.56 -20.90 -1.66
CA TYR A 323 -28.01 -19.67 -2.25
C TYR A 323 -26.70 -19.91 -3.00
N TRP A 324 -25.83 -20.74 -2.43
CA TRP A 324 -24.57 -21.09 -3.07
C TRP A 324 -24.74 -21.85 -4.39
N LYS A 325 -25.77 -22.70 -4.47
CA LYS A 325 -26.05 -23.47 -5.69
C LYS A 325 -26.54 -22.56 -6.83
N ALA A 326 -27.34 -21.54 -6.50
CA ALA A 326 -27.77 -20.50 -7.44
C ALA A 326 -26.58 -19.64 -7.94
N ALA A 327 -25.64 -19.29 -7.05
CA ALA A 327 -24.42 -18.57 -7.43
C ALA A 327 -23.51 -19.39 -8.38
N GLU A 328 -23.37 -20.71 -8.17
CA GLU A 328 -22.61 -21.59 -9.07
C GLU A 328 -23.25 -21.76 -10.46
N GLU A 329 -24.57 -21.60 -10.59
CA GLU A 329 -25.30 -21.71 -11.85
C GLU A 329 -25.12 -20.46 -12.73
N ASN A 330 -24.96 -19.28 -12.14
CA ASN A 330 -24.84 -17.98 -12.84
C ASN A 330 -23.41 -17.62 -13.29
N VAL A 331 -22.39 -18.37 -12.89
CA VAL A 331 -20.99 -18.09 -13.27
C VAL A 331 -20.66 -18.79 -14.60
N PRO A 332 -20.31 -18.09 -15.69
CA PRO A 332 -20.09 -18.74 -16.99
C PRO A 332 -18.74 -19.45 -17.10
N ASN A 333 -17.76 -19.08 -16.27
CA ASN A 333 -16.37 -19.56 -16.39
C ASN A 333 -16.06 -20.73 -15.43
N ARG A 334 -15.50 -21.82 -15.96
CA ARG A 334 -15.12 -23.02 -15.19
C ARG A 334 -14.07 -22.75 -14.08
N LEU A 335 -13.17 -21.79 -14.28
CA LEU A 335 -12.17 -21.37 -13.28
C LEU A 335 -12.84 -20.59 -12.13
N LEU A 336 -13.73 -19.66 -12.44
CA LEU A 336 -14.51 -18.93 -11.42
C LEU A 336 -15.43 -19.88 -10.63
N LYS A 337 -16.02 -20.90 -11.27
CA LYS A 337 -16.76 -21.96 -10.55
C LYS A 337 -15.87 -22.81 -9.63
N ARG A 338 -14.58 -22.96 -9.93
CA ARG A 338 -13.63 -23.66 -9.04
C ARG A 338 -13.25 -22.79 -7.85
N GLY A 339 -12.97 -21.50 -8.08
CA GLY A 339 -12.74 -20.51 -7.02
C GLY A 339 -13.93 -20.39 -6.07
N LEU A 340 -15.16 -20.31 -6.59
CA LEU A 340 -16.37 -20.35 -5.77
C LEU A 340 -16.42 -21.65 -4.93
N ARG A 341 -16.28 -22.82 -5.53
CA ARG A 341 -16.33 -24.09 -4.77
C ARG A 341 -15.26 -24.21 -3.68
N TRP A 342 -14.10 -23.61 -3.89
CA TRP A 342 -13.06 -23.52 -2.86
C TRP A 342 -13.50 -22.60 -1.71
N MET A 343 -14.00 -21.40 -2.03
CA MET A 343 -14.51 -20.43 -1.07
C MET A 343 -15.68 -20.98 -0.23
N LYS A 344 -16.60 -21.74 -0.86
CA LYS A 344 -17.68 -22.48 -0.17
C LYS A 344 -17.13 -23.38 0.93
N ARG A 345 -16.08 -24.13 0.62
CA ARG A 345 -15.49 -25.12 1.51
C ARG A 345 -14.76 -24.43 2.67
N SER A 346 -14.08 -23.33 2.40
CA SER A 346 -13.41 -22.52 3.43
C SER A 346 -14.43 -21.89 4.38
N ILE A 347 -15.49 -21.27 3.86
CA ILE A 347 -16.55 -20.66 4.70
C ILE A 347 -17.32 -21.71 5.51
N LEU A 348 -17.67 -22.86 4.92
CA LEU A 348 -18.33 -23.95 5.69
C LEU A 348 -17.41 -24.51 6.78
N ARG A 349 -16.09 -24.52 6.58
CA ARG A 349 -15.13 -24.95 7.62
C ARG A 349 -15.09 -23.94 8.77
N VAL A 350 -15.01 -22.64 8.48
CA VAL A 350 -15.04 -21.58 9.49
C VAL A 350 -16.34 -21.60 10.30
N ILE A 351 -17.49 -21.71 9.62
CA ILE A 351 -18.79 -21.84 10.29
C ILE A 351 -18.81 -23.09 11.19
N THR A 352 -18.30 -24.23 10.70
CA THR A 352 -18.26 -25.48 11.48
C THR A 352 -17.29 -25.41 12.68
N MET A 353 -16.19 -24.65 12.56
CA MET A 353 -15.24 -24.39 13.66
C MET A 353 -15.85 -23.47 14.72
N PHE A 354 -16.53 -22.39 14.31
CA PHE A 354 -17.27 -21.51 15.22
C PHE A 354 -18.33 -22.29 16.03
N PHE A 355 -19.05 -23.22 15.40
CA PHE A 355 -20.02 -24.07 16.10
C PHE A 355 -19.37 -25.10 17.05
N LYS A 356 -18.13 -25.53 16.79
CA LYS A 356 -17.37 -26.40 17.73
C LYS A 356 -16.87 -25.62 18.94
N ALA A 357 -16.42 -24.38 18.74
CA ALA A 357 -15.99 -23.50 19.83
C ALA A 357 -17.15 -23.16 20.79
N PHE A 358 -18.33 -22.86 20.26
CA PHE A 358 -19.51 -22.56 21.10
C PHE A 358 -20.07 -23.76 21.87
N LYS A 359 -19.89 -25.00 21.38
CA LYS A 359 -20.24 -26.20 22.16
C LYS A 359 -19.22 -26.54 23.26
N GLY A 360 -18.01 -25.97 23.20
CA GLY A 360 -16.95 -26.16 24.20
C GLY A 360 -17.07 -25.25 25.42
N CYS A 361 -17.80 -24.14 25.35
CA CYS A 361 -17.93 -23.16 26.42
C CYS A 361 -19.08 -23.42 27.41
N ASN A 362 -19.72 -24.60 27.36
CA ASN A 362 -20.89 -24.91 28.19
C ASN A 362 -20.63 -25.99 29.24
N ASN A 363 -19.47 -25.96 29.92
CA ASN A 363 -19.28 -26.71 31.16
C ASN A 363 -18.45 -25.91 32.18
N ASP A 364 -19.18 -25.37 33.16
CA ASP A 364 -18.81 -25.15 34.55
C ASP A 364 -17.49 -24.44 34.91
N LYS A 365 -17.55 -23.10 34.99
CA LYS A 365 -17.39 -22.29 36.23
C LYS A 365 -17.10 -20.82 35.87
N ALA A 366 -18.04 -19.95 36.21
CA ALA A 366 -17.94 -18.48 36.23
C ALA A 366 -16.87 -18.00 37.27
N PRO A 367 -16.44 -16.71 37.36
CA PRO A 367 -17.21 -15.52 36.98
C PRO A 367 -16.45 -14.30 36.39
N ALA A 368 -17.29 -13.32 36.00
CA ALA A 368 -17.05 -11.97 35.52
C ALA A 368 -15.82 -11.20 36.03
N CYS A 369 -15.22 -10.41 35.13
CA CYS A 369 -14.88 -9.00 35.35
C CYS A 369 -14.47 -8.32 34.02
N LEU A 370 -15.04 -7.12 33.83
CA LEU A 370 -14.57 -5.89 33.16
C LEU A 370 -13.71 -5.98 31.90
#